data_AF-A0A3S4W7D1-F1
#
_entry.id   AF-A0A3S4W7D1-F1
#
_cell.length_a   1.000
_cell.length_b   1.000
_cell.length_c   1.000
_cell.angle_alpha   90.00
_cell.angle_beta   90.00
_cell.angle_gamma   90.00
#
_symmetry.space_group_name_H-M   'P 1'
#
loop_
_entity.id
_entity.type
_entity.pdbx_description
1 polymer ?
#
loop_
_entity_poly.entity_id
_entity_poly.type
_entity_poly.pdbx_seq_one_letter_code
_entity_poly.pdbx_strand_id
1 'polypeptide(L)'
;MTLTLDEVRRIRFPMARRPGEGYRAGEVDDFVDKVDATFAAIIDENDRLKAQMDALKTADGATAQPDPRLGEENEHLKAQLEELRTQKQNAGNAELESAKRSLAETQQKLQDAEQKLQGAEQANAGLKAQLEELQRAAQQSGGEAAANAELARLRSENQDLQNKLQAAQQAAAAPAPAPLAQPSGSTEGQVRPEHIVVTTSAQASPAVVRMVELAIADAERVVHEAQEEAHRKTSDAEKKAHEHIVDAQTRAERIESAARVNADRMVSEAKQNAEQVTTDAKARRNDLFTKLEKERDELAGKVDQLRTFESGYLQNLVNQLRGQAESIEKGVFEPTETADLVRSENRVAPGTSATPRLDALITGRSQQN
;
A
#
# COMPACT_ATOMS: atom_id res chain seq x y z
N MET A 1 -32.11 -19.31 -22.69
CA MET A 1 -31.40 -20.33 -21.88
C MET A 1 -30.66 -21.23 -22.84
N THR A 2 -29.35 -21.44 -22.62
CA THR A 2 -28.46 -21.99 -23.65
C THR A 2 -27.87 -23.36 -23.34
N LEU A 3 -28.11 -23.97 -22.16
CA LEU A 3 -27.83 -25.39 -21.87
C LEU A 3 -28.59 -25.86 -20.61
N THR A 4 -29.11 -27.09 -20.61
CA THR A 4 -29.66 -27.78 -19.42
C THR A 4 -28.62 -28.70 -18.75
N LEU A 5 -28.82 -29.05 -17.48
CA LEU A 5 -27.91 -29.95 -16.73
C LEU A 5 -27.69 -31.30 -17.46
N ASP A 6 -28.76 -31.83 -18.06
CA ASP A 6 -28.71 -33.05 -18.86
C ASP A 6 -27.97 -32.87 -20.18
N GLU A 7 -27.96 -31.67 -20.76
CA GLU A 7 -27.22 -31.38 -21.98
C GLU A 7 -25.72 -31.26 -21.71
N VAL A 8 -25.31 -30.65 -20.59
CA VAL A 8 -23.89 -30.58 -20.18
C VAL A 8 -23.32 -31.98 -19.98
N ARG A 9 -24.07 -32.88 -19.34
CA ARG A 9 -23.68 -34.29 -19.14
C ARG A 9 -23.61 -35.12 -20.43
N ARG A 10 -24.34 -34.71 -21.48
CA ARG A 10 -24.36 -35.41 -22.76
C ARG A 10 -23.25 -34.96 -23.72
N ILE A 11 -22.60 -33.83 -23.43
CA ILE A 11 -21.49 -33.35 -24.25
C ILE A 11 -20.29 -34.27 -24.06
N ARG A 12 -19.80 -34.82 -25.18
CA ARG A 12 -18.57 -35.62 -25.20
C ARG A 12 -17.48 -34.87 -25.96
N PHE A 13 -16.33 -34.71 -25.32
CA PHE A 13 -15.16 -34.12 -25.95
C PHE A 13 -14.33 -35.19 -26.67
N PRO A 14 -13.88 -34.94 -27.91
CA PRO A 14 -12.98 -35.86 -28.61
C PRO A 14 -11.61 -35.87 -27.95
N MET A 15 -11.02 -37.06 -27.79
CA MET A 15 -9.67 -37.19 -27.21
C MET A 15 -8.62 -36.62 -28.18
N ALA A 16 -7.67 -35.86 -27.65
CA ALA A 16 -6.59 -35.30 -28.44
C ALA A 16 -5.75 -36.38 -29.12
N ARG A 17 -5.35 -36.10 -30.38
CA ARG A 17 -4.66 -37.06 -31.25
C ARG A 17 -3.17 -37.27 -30.89
N ARG A 18 -2.62 -36.41 -30.02
CA ARG A 18 -1.23 -36.48 -29.55
C ARG A 18 -1.17 -36.45 -28.02
N PRO A 19 -0.25 -37.22 -27.39
CA PRO A 19 -0.06 -37.17 -25.93
C PRO A 19 0.42 -35.77 -25.52
N GLY A 20 -0.36 -35.08 -24.69
CA GLY A 20 -0.03 -33.75 -24.15
C GLY A 20 -0.66 -32.55 -24.87
N GLU A 21 -1.43 -32.76 -25.94
CA GLU A 21 -2.05 -31.67 -26.72
C GLU A 21 -3.56 -31.61 -26.45
N GLY A 22 -3.98 -31.32 -25.21
CA GLY A 22 -5.40 -31.19 -24.84
C GLY A 22 -5.62 -31.16 -23.32
N TYR A 23 -6.83 -30.80 -22.90
CA TYR A 23 -7.22 -30.89 -21.49
C TYR A 23 -7.27 -32.34 -21.03
N ARG A 24 -6.84 -32.61 -19.80
CA ARG A 24 -6.89 -33.97 -19.24
C ARG A 24 -8.33 -34.35 -18.95
N ALA A 25 -8.75 -35.54 -19.38
CA ALA A 25 -10.13 -36.02 -19.18
C ALA A 25 -10.59 -35.90 -17.71
N GLY A 26 -9.75 -36.29 -16.75
CA GLY A 26 -10.08 -36.15 -15.33
C GLY A 26 -10.23 -34.71 -14.84
N GLU A 27 -9.46 -33.76 -15.37
CA GLU A 27 -9.61 -32.33 -14.99
C GLU A 27 -10.87 -31.71 -15.60
N VAL A 28 -11.28 -32.20 -16.78
CA VAL A 28 -12.53 -31.81 -17.42
C VAL A 28 -13.72 -32.40 -16.67
N ASP A 29 -13.65 -33.66 -16.23
CA ASP A 29 -14.68 -34.30 -15.42
C ASP A 29 -14.84 -33.60 -14.05
N ASP A 30 -13.74 -33.31 -13.35
CA ASP A 30 -13.75 -32.56 -12.08
C ASP A 30 -14.35 -31.14 -12.24
N PHE A 31 -14.15 -30.51 -13.40
CA PHE A 31 -14.73 -29.22 -13.72
C PHE A 31 -16.23 -29.33 -14.02
N VAL A 32 -16.65 -30.36 -14.76
CA VAL A 32 -18.07 -30.63 -15.06
C VAL A 32 -18.85 -30.93 -13.76
N ASP A 33 -18.29 -31.68 -12.82
CA ASP A 33 -18.92 -31.92 -11.51
C ASP A 33 -19.15 -30.63 -10.70
N LYS A 34 -18.21 -29.68 -10.77
CA LYS A 34 -18.37 -28.35 -10.14
C LYS A 34 -19.42 -27.51 -10.85
N VAL A 35 -19.44 -27.53 -12.18
CA VAL A 35 -20.48 -26.85 -12.97
C VAL A 35 -21.86 -27.41 -12.60
N ASP A 36 -22.01 -28.72 -12.51
CA ASP A 36 -23.26 -29.38 -12.10
C ASP A 36 -23.72 -28.93 -10.72
N ALA A 37 -22.82 -28.92 -9.73
CA ALA A 37 -23.14 -28.50 -8.37
C ALA A 37 -23.59 -27.02 -8.31
N THR A 38 -22.90 -26.14 -9.05
CA THR A 38 -23.26 -24.70 -9.10
C THR A 38 -24.57 -24.47 -9.85
N PHE A 39 -24.83 -25.24 -10.91
CA PHE A 39 -26.05 -25.11 -11.69
C PHE A 39 -27.27 -25.60 -10.91
N ALA A 40 -27.13 -26.70 -10.16
CA ALA A 40 -28.16 -27.17 -9.23
C ALA A 40 -28.47 -26.10 -8.15
N ALA A 41 -27.44 -25.50 -7.55
CA ALA A 41 -27.61 -24.43 -6.58
C ALA A 41 -28.34 -23.21 -7.17
N ILE A 42 -28.03 -22.82 -8.42
CA ILE A 42 -28.68 -21.70 -9.11
C ILE A 42 -30.15 -22.02 -9.46
N ILE A 43 -30.48 -23.27 -9.77
CA ILE A 43 -31.87 -23.69 -10.01
C ILE A 43 -32.65 -23.64 -8.69
N ASP A 44 -32.11 -24.20 -7.61
CA ASP A 44 -32.73 -24.17 -6.29
C ASP A 44 -32.93 -22.73 -5.79
N GLU A 45 -31.97 -21.84 -6.04
CA GLU A 45 -32.07 -20.43 -5.72
C GLU A 45 -33.14 -19.73 -6.58
N ASN A 46 -33.22 -20.01 -7.88
CA ASN A 46 -34.29 -19.47 -8.73
C ASN A 46 -35.67 -19.94 -8.29
N ASP A 47 -35.82 -21.19 -7.91
CA ASP A 47 -37.10 -21.73 -7.44
C ASP A 47 -37.47 -21.15 -6.07
N ARG A 48 -36.49 -20.94 -5.19
CA ARG A 48 -36.68 -20.23 -3.92
C ARG A 48 -37.07 -18.77 -4.13
N LEU A 49 -36.41 -18.06 -5.05
CA LEU A 49 -36.72 -16.66 -5.38
C LEU A 49 -38.10 -16.53 -6.03
N LYS A 50 -38.48 -17.47 -6.91
CA LYS A 50 -39.85 -17.53 -7.45
C LYS A 50 -40.88 -17.77 -6.36
N ALA A 51 -40.63 -18.72 -5.45
CA ALA A 51 -41.52 -18.97 -4.31
C ALA A 51 -41.64 -17.75 -3.39
N GLN A 52 -40.55 -17.00 -3.18
CA GLN A 52 -40.58 -15.73 -2.45
C GLN A 52 -41.36 -14.64 -3.20
N MET A 53 -41.19 -14.52 -4.51
CA MET A 53 -41.93 -13.59 -5.36
C MET A 53 -43.42 -13.91 -5.39
N ASP A 54 -43.79 -15.18 -5.45
CA ASP A 54 -45.20 -15.61 -5.41
C ASP A 54 -45.79 -15.42 -4.02
N ALA A 55 -45.04 -15.68 -2.95
CA ALA A 55 -45.46 -15.39 -1.58
C ALA A 55 -45.64 -13.87 -1.34
N LEU A 56 -44.76 -13.03 -1.87
CA LEU A 56 -44.86 -11.58 -1.79
C LEU A 56 -46.03 -11.05 -2.62
N LYS A 57 -46.25 -11.54 -3.84
CA LYS A 57 -47.41 -11.19 -4.66
C LYS A 57 -48.74 -11.64 -4.04
N THR A 58 -48.73 -12.79 -3.37
CA THR A 58 -49.90 -13.29 -2.65
C THR A 58 -50.13 -12.49 -1.36
N ALA A 59 -49.06 -12.04 -0.69
CA ALA A 59 -49.14 -11.15 0.47
C ALA A 59 -49.64 -9.74 0.10
N ASP A 60 -49.22 -9.18 -1.04
CA ASP A 60 -49.76 -7.92 -1.59
C ASP A 60 -51.22 -8.04 -2.06
N GLY A 61 -51.71 -9.27 -2.29
CA GLY A 61 -53.08 -9.54 -2.72
C GLY A 61 -54.07 -9.91 -1.60
N ALA A 62 -53.60 -10.18 -0.37
CA ALA A 62 -54.41 -10.84 0.67
C ALA A 62 -54.61 -10.05 1.97
N THR A 63 -54.36 -8.74 1.99
CA THR A 63 -54.75 -7.88 3.13
C THR A 63 -55.74 -6.81 2.71
N ALA A 64 -56.96 -6.97 3.22
CA ALA A 64 -57.89 -5.95 3.73
C ALA A 64 -57.85 -4.55 3.10
N GLN A 65 -59.03 -4.10 2.67
CA GLN A 65 -59.38 -2.70 2.38
C GLN A 65 -58.51 -1.71 3.17
N PRO A 66 -57.63 -0.93 2.50
CA PRO A 66 -56.67 -0.09 3.19
C PRO A 66 -57.41 1.04 3.89
N ASP A 67 -57.15 1.21 5.18
CA ASP A 67 -57.57 2.39 5.93
C ASP A 67 -56.94 3.61 5.23
N PRO A 68 -57.72 4.54 4.63
CA PRO A 68 -57.20 5.57 3.71
C PRO A 68 -56.16 6.48 4.39
N ARG A 69 -56.25 6.65 5.71
CA ARG A 69 -55.29 7.42 6.52
C ARG A 69 -53.91 6.77 6.59
N LEU A 70 -53.85 5.44 6.69
CA LEU A 70 -52.58 4.71 6.67
C LEU A 70 -51.99 4.69 5.26
N GLY A 71 -52.83 4.74 4.21
CA GLY A 71 -52.39 4.92 2.83
C GLY A 71 -51.70 6.27 2.61
N GLU A 72 -52.33 7.35 3.07
CA GLU A 72 -51.79 8.72 3.00
C GLU A 72 -50.49 8.87 3.80
N GLU A 73 -50.41 8.29 5.00
CA GLU A 73 -49.20 8.32 5.83
C GLU A 73 -48.05 7.53 5.20
N ASN A 74 -48.32 6.37 4.59
CA ASN A 74 -47.30 5.60 3.87
C ASN A 74 -46.82 6.30 2.60
N GLU A 75 -47.71 6.96 1.85
CA GLU A 75 -47.35 7.79 0.70
C GLU A 75 -46.44 8.96 1.14
N HIS A 76 -46.78 9.63 2.24
CA HIS A 76 -45.98 10.72 2.79
C HIS A 76 -44.61 10.25 3.30
N LEU A 77 -44.55 9.11 4.00
CA LEU A 77 -43.29 8.52 4.46
C LEU A 77 -42.41 8.06 3.28
N LYS A 78 -43.00 7.53 2.20
CA LYS A 78 -42.28 7.21 0.97
C LYS A 78 -41.71 8.46 0.30
N ALA A 79 -42.50 9.53 0.19
CA ALA A 79 -42.04 10.80 -0.36
C ALA A 79 -40.88 11.39 0.47
N GLN A 80 -40.97 11.35 1.80
CA GLN A 80 -39.88 11.79 2.68
C GLN A 80 -38.61 10.93 2.53
N LEU A 81 -38.74 9.62 2.37
CA LEU A 81 -37.59 8.74 2.14
C LEU A 81 -36.93 8.99 0.78
N GLU A 82 -37.73 9.26 -0.26
CA GLU A 82 -37.22 9.60 -1.59
C GLU A 82 -36.54 10.98 -1.59
N GLU A 83 -37.10 11.95 -0.87
CA GLU A 83 -36.48 13.25 -0.64
C GLU A 83 -35.17 13.14 0.15
N LEU A 84 -35.14 12.39 1.26
CA LEU A 84 -33.90 12.17 2.01
C LEU A 84 -32.84 11.45 1.17
N ARG A 85 -33.26 10.52 0.32
CA ARG A 85 -32.36 9.77 -0.57
C ARG A 85 -31.78 10.67 -1.65
N THR A 86 -32.60 11.49 -2.29
CA THR A 86 -32.15 12.46 -3.30
C THR A 86 -31.28 13.54 -2.66
N GLN A 87 -31.60 14.00 -1.45
CA GLN A 87 -30.79 14.96 -0.70
C GLN A 87 -29.41 14.39 -0.33
N LYS A 88 -29.34 13.13 0.14
CA LYS A 88 -28.07 12.43 0.38
C LYS A 88 -27.27 12.21 -0.91
N GLN A 89 -27.93 11.86 -2.02
CA GLN A 89 -27.27 11.68 -3.30
C GLN A 89 -26.72 12.99 -3.86
N ASN A 90 -27.46 14.10 -3.71
CA ASN A 90 -27.03 15.43 -4.10
C ASN A 90 -25.88 15.95 -3.22
N ALA A 91 -25.94 15.70 -1.90
CA ALA A 91 -24.85 16.02 -0.99
C ALA A 91 -23.57 15.23 -1.34
N GLY A 92 -23.70 13.92 -1.59
CA GLY A 92 -22.57 13.09 -2.03
C GLY A 92 -22.00 13.53 -3.38
N ASN A 93 -22.85 13.92 -4.33
CA ASN A 93 -22.40 14.47 -5.62
C ASN A 93 -21.71 15.84 -5.45
N ALA A 94 -22.20 16.71 -4.56
CA ALA A 94 -21.57 18.00 -4.28
C ALA A 94 -20.19 17.85 -3.61
N GLU A 95 -20.04 16.91 -2.68
CA GLU A 95 -18.75 16.56 -2.07
C GLU A 95 -17.79 15.94 -3.09
N LEU A 96 -18.29 15.08 -3.98
CA LEU A 96 -17.48 14.51 -5.06
C LEU A 96 -16.97 15.60 -6.01
N GLU A 97 -17.82 16.57 -6.36
CA GLU A 97 -17.44 17.68 -7.24
C GLU A 97 -16.46 18.65 -6.56
N SER A 98 -16.61 18.93 -5.26
CA SER A 98 -15.63 19.74 -4.53
C SER A 98 -14.28 19.04 -4.39
N ALA A 99 -14.29 17.73 -4.13
CA ALA A 99 -13.09 16.90 -4.10
C ALA A 99 -12.38 16.88 -5.47
N LYS A 100 -13.12 16.71 -6.58
CA LYS A 100 -12.57 16.77 -7.94
C LYS A 100 -11.95 18.13 -8.25
N ARG A 101 -12.58 19.23 -7.86
CA ARG A 101 -12.02 20.59 -8.04
C ARG A 101 -10.71 20.75 -7.28
N SER A 102 -10.68 20.32 -6.01
CA SER A 102 -9.45 20.37 -5.22
C SER A 102 -8.33 19.51 -5.82
N LEU A 103 -8.66 18.32 -6.36
CA LEU A 103 -7.70 17.46 -7.06
C LEU A 103 -7.16 18.14 -8.32
N ALA A 104 -8.04 18.73 -9.14
CA ALA A 104 -7.64 19.46 -10.34
C ALA A 104 -6.72 20.65 -10.01
N GLU A 105 -7.02 21.40 -8.94
CA GLU A 105 -6.15 22.48 -8.47
C GLU A 105 -4.78 21.96 -8.01
N THR A 106 -4.72 20.83 -7.29
CA THR A 106 -3.44 20.23 -6.89
C THR A 106 -2.63 19.72 -8.07
N GLN A 107 -3.30 19.13 -9.07
CA GLN A 107 -2.65 18.68 -10.30
C GLN A 107 -2.09 19.87 -11.10
N GLN A 108 -2.84 20.97 -11.19
CA GLN A 108 -2.36 22.18 -11.85
C GLN A 108 -1.14 22.77 -11.14
N LYS A 109 -1.16 22.84 -9.80
CA LYS A 109 0.00 23.28 -9.00
C LYS A 109 1.22 22.37 -9.19
N LEU A 110 1.01 21.06 -9.34
CA LEU A 110 2.08 20.11 -9.60
C LEU A 110 2.70 20.35 -10.99
N GLN A 111 1.88 20.52 -12.03
CA GLN A 111 2.36 20.83 -13.38
C GLN A 111 3.14 22.16 -13.42
N ASP A 112 2.65 23.20 -12.73
CA ASP A 112 3.36 24.48 -12.64
C ASP A 112 4.72 24.33 -11.92
N ALA A 113 4.78 23.50 -10.88
CA ALA A 113 6.02 23.21 -10.16
C ALA A 113 7.02 22.43 -11.04
N GLU A 114 6.54 21.45 -11.81
CA GLU A 114 7.34 20.68 -12.77
C GLU A 114 7.92 21.58 -13.87
N GLN A 115 7.11 22.49 -14.43
CA GLN A 115 7.59 23.45 -15.44
C GLN A 115 8.67 24.39 -14.87
N LYS A 116 8.50 24.86 -13.62
CA LYS A 116 9.52 25.68 -12.94
C LYS A 116 10.80 24.89 -12.70
N LEU A 117 10.70 23.62 -12.31
CA LEU A 117 11.86 22.76 -12.12
C LEU A 117 12.61 22.55 -13.43
N GLN A 118 11.91 22.23 -14.51
CA GLN A 118 12.51 22.08 -15.85
C GLN A 118 13.19 23.38 -16.32
N GLY A 119 12.55 24.55 -16.09
CA GLY A 119 13.17 25.83 -16.38
C GLY A 119 14.45 26.09 -15.59
N ALA A 120 14.46 25.74 -14.30
CA ALA A 120 15.65 25.85 -13.45
C ALA A 120 16.76 24.86 -13.87
N GLU A 121 16.40 23.65 -14.30
CA GLU A 121 17.34 22.67 -14.84
C GLU A 121 17.99 23.14 -16.15
N GLN A 122 17.21 23.73 -17.06
CA GLN A 122 17.74 24.33 -18.28
C GLN A 122 18.68 25.50 -17.98
N ALA A 123 18.34 26.35 -17.02
CA ALA A 123 19.21 27.43 -16.57
C ALA A 123 20.53 26.90 -15.97
N ASN A 124 20.45 25.86 -15.13
CA ASN A 124 21.63 25.19 -14.58
C ASN A 124 22.49 24.52 -15.66
N ALA A 125 21.87 23.90 -16.67
CA ALA A 125 22.59 23.35 -17.81
C ALA A 125 23.30 24.45 -18.63
N GLY A 126 22.64 25.59 -18.85
CA GLY A 126 23.24 26.76 -19.50
C GLY A 126 24.42 27.33 -18.72
N LEU A 127 24.29 27.48 -17.40
CA LEU A 127 25.38 27.94 -16.53
C LEU A 127 26.56 26.96 -16.52
N LYS A 128 26.30 25.64 -16.52
CA LYS A 128 27.35 24.62 -16.65
C LYS A 128 28.08 24.72 -17.98
N ALA A 129 27.37 24.90 -19.09
CA ALA A 129 27.98 25.08 -20.40
C ALA A 129 28.85 26.34 -20.46
N GLN A 130 28.40 27.45 -19.87
CA GLN A 130 29.20 28.69 -19.76
C GLN A 130 30.45 28.48 -18.90
N LEU A 131 30.34 27.75 -17.79
CA LEU A 131 31.48 27.39 -16.95
C LEU A 131 32.48 26.52 -17.70
N GLU A 132 32.01 25.51 -18.44
CA GLU A 132 32.85 24.63 -19.23
C GLU A 132 33.53 25.39 -20.39
N GLU A 133 32.84 26.33 -21.03
CA GLU A 133 33.41 27.19 -22.07
C GLU A 133 34.46 28.17 -21.51
N LEU A 134 34.19 28.79 -20.36
CA LEU A 134 35.18 29.61 -19.65
C LEU A 134 36.40 28.78 -19.22
N GLN A 135 36.18 27.54 -18.76
CA GLN A 135 37.25 26.63 -18.37
C GLN A 135 38.07 26.18 -19.57
N ARG A 136 37.43 25.97 -20.72
CA ARG A 136 38.10 25.64 -21.99
C ARG A 136 38.87 26.84 -22.55
N ALA A 137 38.33 28.05 -22.44
CA ALA A 137 39.03 29.28 -22.78
C ALA A 137 40.24 29.52 -21.87
N ALA A 138 40.14 29.18 -20.57
CA ALA A 138 41.26 29.23 -19.63
C ALA A 138 42.33 28.15 -19.91
N GLN A 139 41.93 26.96 -20.38
CA GLN A 139 42.88 25.94 -20.84
C GLN A 139 43.58 26.34 -22.15
N GLN A 140 42.84 26.97 -23.07
CA GLN A 140 43.39 27.50 -24.33
C GLN A 140 44.30 28.71 -24.11
N SER A 141 44.03 29.53 -23.09
CA SER A 141 44.92 30.64 -22.73
C SER A 141 46.25 30.14 -22.16
N GLY A 142 46.35 28.87 -21.74
CA GLY A 142 47.58 28.06 -21.72
C GLY A 142 48.78 28.62 -20.94
N GLY A 143 48.64 29.77 -20.30
CA GLY A 143 49.73 30.57 -19.76
C GLY A 143 50.44 29.83 -18.65
N GLU A 144 49.71 29.09 -17.81
CA GLU A 144 50.32 28.34 -16.71
C GLU A 144 51.06 27.08 -17.18
N ALA A 145 50.55 26.37 -18.20
CA ALA A 145 51.22 25.19 -18.75
C ALA A 145 52.43 25.55 -19.62
N ALA A 146 52.30 26.60 -20.45
CA ALA A 146 53.41 27.14 -21.24
C ALA A 146 54.48 27.79 -20.35
N ALA A 147 54.08 28.60 -19.36
CA ALA A 147 55.02 29.20 -18.41
C ALA A 147 55.71 28.15 -17.52
N ASN A 148 55.02 27.08 -17.10
CA ASN A 148 55.65 25.99 -16.34
C ASN A 148 56.64 25.19 -17.19
N ALA A 149 56.36 24.96 -18.47
CA ALA A 149 57.30 24.31 -19.39
C ALA A 149 58.53 25.19 -19.64
N GLU A 150 58.33 26.51 -19.76
CA GLU A 150 59.42 27.48 -19.96
C GLU A 150 60.26 27.67 -18.68
N LEU A 151 59.64 27.69 -17.51
CA LEU A 151 60.31 27.68 -16.20
C LEU A 151 61.11 26.39 -15.96
N ALA A 152 60.60 25.23 -16.38
CA ALA A 152 61.34 23.97 -16.31
C ALA A 152 62.58 24.00 -17.23
N ARG A 153 62.44 24.56 -18.43
CA ARG A 153 63.53 24.73 -19.39
C ARG A 153 64.61 25.66 -18.84
N LEU A 154 64.21 26.82 -18.33
CA LEU A 154 65.11 27.79 -17.69
C LEU A 154 65.81 27.22 -16.46
N ARG A 155 65.14 26.37 -15.67
CA ARG A 155 65.78 25.67 -14.53
C ARG A 155 66.84 24.66 -14.98
N SER A 156 66.57 23.89 -16.03
CA SER A 156 67.55 22.95 -16.60
C SER A 156 68.79 23.68 -17.13
N GLU A 157 68.58 24.80 -17.83
CA GLU A 157 69.68 25.61 -18.36
C GLU A 157 70.49 26.27 -17.24
N ASN A 158 69.85 26.73 -16.17
CA ASN A 158 70.55 27.24 -14.99
C ASN A 158 71.38 26.16 -14.28
N GLN A 159 70.87 24.93 -14.15
CA GLN A 159 71.65 23.80 -13.62
C GLN A 159 72.87 23.48 -14.49
N ASP A 160 72.71 23.48 -15.81
CA ASP A 160 73.83 23.26 -16.74
C ASP A 160 74.88 24.36 -16.66
N LEU A 161 74.45 25.62 -16.53
CA LEU A 161 75.35 26.76 -16.35
C LEU A 161 76.07 26.72 -14.99
N GLN A 162 75.38 26.32 -13.91
CA GLN A 162 76.01 26.09 -12.61
C GLN A 162 77.05 24.97 -12.66
N ASN A 163 76.75 23.86 -13.33
CA ASN A 163 77.70 22.76 -13.53
C ASN A 163 78.92 23.21 -14.34
N LYS A 164 78.73 24.02 -15.38
CA LYS A 164 79.82 24.61 -16.18
C LYS A 164 80.68 25.58 -15.37
N LEU A 165 80.07 26.43 -14.53
CA LEU A 165 80.79 27.35 -13.65
C LEU A 165 81.56 26.59 -12.57
N GLN A 166 81.00 25.53 -12.01
CA GLN A 166 81.67 24.68 -11.03
C GLN A 166 82.84 23.93 -11.66
N ALA A 167 82.69 23.42 -12.89
CA ALA A 167 83.79 22.83 -13.66
C ALA A 167 84.88 23.85 -14.00
N ALA A 168 84.52 25.08 -14.38
CA ALA A 168 85.47 26.16 -14.65
C ALA A 168 86.18 26.64 -13.36
N GLN A 169 85.49 26.69 -12.22
CA GLN A 169 86.09 26.98 -10.92
C GLN A 169 86.99 25.86 -10.43
N GLN A 170 86.65 24.59 -10.66
CA GLN A 170 87.53 23.45 -10.36
C GLN A 170 88.75 23.43 -11.28
N ALA A 171 88.60 23.83 -12.55
CA ALA A 171 89.72 24.02 -13.46
C ALA A 171 90.61 25.23 -13.09
N ALA A 172 90.03 26.28 -12.48
CA ALA A 172 90.77 27.43 -11.94
C ALA A 172 91.38 27.19 -10.55
N ALA A 173 90.90 26.18 -9.81
CA ALA A 173 91.39 25.79 -8.48
C ALA A 173 92.48 24.71 -8.52
N ALA A 174 92.86 24.23 -9.71
CA ALA A 174 94.08 23.45 -9.91
C ALA A 174 95.29 24.41 -10.07
N PRO A 175 96.35 24.29 -9.25
CA PRO A 175 97.48 25.20 -9.30
C PRO A 175 98.35 24.85 -10.51
N ALA A 176 98.56 25.81 -11.41
CA ALA A 176 99.61 25.74 -12.41
C ALA A 176 100.64 26.84 -12.14
N PRO A 177 101.96 26.55 -12.17
CA PRO A 177 102.96 27.58 -12.36
C PRO A 177 102.92 28.05 -13.82
N ALA A 178 102.95 29.36 -14.01
CA ALA A 178 103.13 30.08 -15.28
C ALA A 178 104.42 29.60 -16.01
N PRO A 179 104.66 29.86 -17.34
CA PRO A 179 104.43 31.18 -17.95
C PRO A 179 104.26 31.30 -19.51
N LEU A 180 104.01 32.56 -19.92
CA LEU A 180 104.33 33.25 -21.19
C LEU A 180 103.49 33.05 -22.48
N ALA A 181 103.14 34.21 -23.06
CA ALA A 181 103.05 34.59 -24.49
C ALA A 181 101.66 34.92 -25.11
N GLN A 182 101.53 36.17 -25.56
CA GLN A 182 100.65 36.69 -26.63
C GLN A 182 101.09 36.15 -28.02
N PRO A 183 100.32 36.19 -29.16
CA PRO A 183 99.44 37.29 -29.62
C PRO A 183 98.16 36.96 -30.45
N SER A 184 97.30 37.99 -30.57
CA SER A 184 96.42 38.45 -31.68
C SER A 184 95.57 37.52 -32.58
N GLY A 185 94.29 37.90 -32.79
CA GLY A 185 93.57 37.74 -34.09
C GLY A 185 92.04 37.50 -34.06
N SER A 186 91.24 38.55 -34.34
CA SER A 186 89.99 38.66 -35.19
C SER A 186 89.20 37.40 -35.61
N THR A 187 87.87 37.30 -35.78
CA THR A 187 86.72 38.22 -35.97
C THR A 187 85.40 37.41 -36.09
N GLU A 188 84.27 38.04 -35.70
CA GLU A 188 82.88 37.93 -36.21
C GLU A 188 82.00 36.67 -35.98
N GLY A 189 80.76 36.93 -35.49
CA GLY A 189 79.66 35.95 -35.43
C GLY A 189 78.53 36.29 -34.44
N GLN A 190 77.77 37.33 -34.74
CA GLN A 190 76.58 37.87 -34.03
C GLN A 190 75.44 36.86 -33.75
N VAL A 191 74.89 36.81 -32.52
CA VAL A 191 73.46 37.00 -32.11
C VAL A 191 73.38 37.16 -30.56
N ARG A 192 72.73 38.24 -30.07
CA ARG A 192 72.47 38.55 -28.64
C ARG A 192 71.47 37.57 -28.00
N PRO A 193 71.61 37.26 -26.69
CA PRO A 193 70.70 37.84 -25.70
C PRO A 193 71.43 38.47 -24.50
N GLU A 194 70.80 39.43 -23.84
CA GLU A 194 71.41 40.22 -22.76
C GLU A 194 71.70 39.38 -21.50
N HIS A 195 72.91 39.56 -20.97
CA HIS A 195 73.44 38.90 -19.78
C HIS A 195 72.96 39.66 -18.52
N ILE A 196 72.02 39.10 -17.76
CA ILE A 196 71.69 39.60 -16.42
C ILE A 196 72.81 39.14 -15.47
N VAL A 197 73.64 40.09 -15.02
CA VAL A 197 74.68 39.84 -14.01
C VAL A 197 74.01 39.77 -12.64
N VAL A 198 74.01 38.59 -12.01
CA VAL A 198 73.68 38.46 -10.58
C VAL A 198 74.90 38.95 -9.79
N THR A 199 74.87 40.20 -9.37
CA THR A 199 75.86 40.73 -8.43
C THR A 199 75.46 40.34 -7.00
N THR A 200 76.43 39.99 -6.18
CA THR A 200 76.22 39.79 -4.74
C THR A 200 75.77 41.09 -4.09
N SER A 201 74.94 40.98 -3.04
CA SER A 201 74.28 42.07 -2.29
C SER A 201 75.18 43.25 -1.86
N ALA A 202 76.49 43.12 -1.91
CA ALA A 202 77.45 44.19 -1.64
C ALA A 202 77.53 45.29 -2.73
N GLN A 203 76.95 45.09 -3.92
CA GLN A 203 76.94 46.09 -5.01
C GLN A 203 75.54 46.38 -5.58
N ALA A 204 74.47 46.01 -4.87
CA ALA A 204 73.11 46.36 -5.28
C ALA A 204 72.89 47.87 -5.09
N SER A 205 72.44 48.57 -6.14
CA SER A 205 72.04 49.98 -6.04
C SER A 205 70.93 50.13 -4.99
N PRO A 206 70.90 51.21 -4.18
CA PRO A 206 69.93 51.40 -3.08
C PRO A 206 68.46 51.25 -3.48
N ALA A 207 68.14 51.43 -4.77
CA ALA A 207 66.80 51.27 -5.32
C ALA A 207 66.34 49.80 -5.39
N VAL A 208 67.26 48.85 -5.64
CA VAL A 208 66.92 47.41 -5.78
C VAL A 208 66.62 46.80 -4.42
N VAL A 209 67.37 47.17 -3.38
CA VAL A 209 67.11 46.72 -2.00
C VAL A 209 65.73 47.19 -1.53
N ARG A 210 65.37 48.45 -1.80
CA ARG A 210 64.02 48.98 -1.50
C ARG A 210 62.91 48.27 -2.27
N MET A 211 63.14 47.88 -3.53
CA MET A 211 62.17 47.09 -4.29
C MET A 211 61.97 45.71 -3.69
N VAL A 212 63.03 45.06 -3.21
CA VAL A 212 62.94 43.76 -2.55
C VAL A 212 62.22 43.88 -1.20
N GLU A 213 62.52 44.90 -0.39
CA GLU A 213 61.81 45.16 0.87
C GLU A 213 60.32 45.45 0.64
N LEU A 214 59.99 46.26 -0.37
CA LEU A 214 58.60 46.54 -0.75
C LEU A 214 57.89 45.27 -1.24
N ALA A 215 58.56 44.43 -2.04
CA ALA A 215 58.00 43.18 -2.52
C ALA A 215 57.79 42.16 -1.39
N ILE A 216 58.68 42.12 -0.39
CA ILE A 216 58.50 41.30 0.82
C ILE A 216 57.29 41.80 1.62
N ALA A 217 57.18 43.12 1.84
CA ALA A 217 56.03 43.70 2.53
C ALA A 217 54.70 43.43 1.79
N ASP A 218 54.69 43.53 0.46
CA ASP A 218 53.52 43.19 -0.35
C ASP A 218 53.19 41.70 -0.30
N ALA A 219 54.20 40.81 -0.30
CA ALA A 219 54.00 39.37 -0.16
C ALA A 219 53.41 39.01 1.21
N GLU A 220 53.90 39.61 2.29
CA GLU A 220 53.36 39.43 3.64
C GLU A 220 51.91 39.92 3.74
N ARG A 221 51.59 41.05 3.10
CA ARG A 221 50.22 41.58 3.04
C ARG A 221 49.26 40.62 2.33
N VAL A 222 49.66 40.10 1.16
CA VAL A 222 48.84 39.15 0.40
C VAL A 222 48.67 37.83 1.15
N VAL A 223 49.70 37.34 1.83
CA VAL A 223 49.61 36.14 2.67
C VAL A 223 48.65 36.37 3.83
N HIS A 224 48.72 37.52 4.49
CA HIS A 224 47.82 37.86 5.58
C HIS A 224 46.36 37.99 5.11
N GLU A 225 46.13 38.68 3.99
CA GLU A 225 44.81 38.81 3.37
C GLU A 225 44.23 37.45 2.96
N ALA A 226 45.05 36.59 2.34
CA ALA A 226 44.65 35.23 1.99
C ALA A 226 44.37 34.35 3.23
N GLN A 227 45.15 34.51 4.31
CA GLN A 227 44.91 33.81 5.57
C GLN A 227 43.61 34.26 6.23
N GLU A 228 43.33 35.57 6.28
CA GLU A 228 42.06 36.09 6.80
C GLU A 228 40.87 35.60 5.97
N GLU A 229 40.96 35.63 4.63
CA GLU A 229 39.91 35.10 3.78
C GLU A 229 39.69 33.60 3.96
N ALA A 230 40.76 32.83 4.10
CA ALA A 230 40.68 31.40 4.40
C ALA A 230 39.98 31.17 5.75
N HIS A 231 40.36 31.89 6.80
CA HIS A 231 39.73 31.81 8.12
C HIS A 231 38.26 32.25 8.12
N ARG A 232 37.90 33.28 7.34
CA ARG A 232 36.50 33.69 7.15
C ARG A 232 35.70 32.59 6.47
N LYS A 233 36.22 32.02 5.37
CA LYS A 233 35.57 30.92 4.65
C LYS A 233 35.41 29.68 5.53
N THR A 234 36.42 29.32 6.34
CA THR A 234 36.30 28.17 7.26
C THR A 234 35.28 28.43 8.36
N SER A 235 35.30 29.61 8.99
CA SER A 235 34.29 30.00 9.99
C SER A 235 32.88 29.97 9.42
N ASP A 236 32.69 30.49 8.20
CA ASP A 236 31.36 30.51 7.57
C ASP A 236 30.89 29.10 7.18
N ALA A 237 31.80 28.24 6.73
CA ALA A 237 31.51 26.83 6.49
C ALA A 237 31.17 26.09 7.79
N GLU A 238 31.90 26.34 8.87
CA GLU A 238 31.65 25.76 10.20
C GLU A 238 30.28 26.20 10.76
N LYS A 239 29.93 27.49 10.63
CA LYS A 239 28.61 27.99 11.04
C LYS A 239 27.48 27.33 10.27
N LYS A 240 27.60 27.24 8.94
CA LYS A 240 26.61 26.56 8.10
C LYS A 240 26.51 25.07 8.42
N ALA A 241 27.65 24.40 8.65
CA ALA A 241 27.65 23.01 9.06
C ALA A 241 26.94 22.82 10.40
N HIS A 242 27.18 23.72 11.37
CA HIS A 242 26.50 23.68 12.66
C HIS A 242 25.00 23.92 12.54
N GLU A 243 24.59 24.91 11.74
CA GLU A 243 23.18 25.18 11.43
C GLU A 243 22.50 23.94 10.83
N HIS A 244 23.13 23.31 9.84
CA HIS A 244 22.61 22.07 9.26
C HIS A 244 22.52 20.91 10.25
N ILE A 245 23.47 20.78 11.17
CA ILE A 245 23.43 19.76 12.23
C ILE A 245 22.25 20.01 13.17
N VAL A 246 22.07 21.26 13.62
CA VAL A 246 20.97 21.63 14.53
C VAL A 246 19.61 21.46 13.85
N ASP A 247 19.49 21.86 12.58
CA ASP A 247 18.28 21.66 11.79
C ASP A 247 17.96 20.18 11.59
N ALA A 248 18.97 19.37 11.26
CA ALA A 248 18.82 17.93 11.12
C ALA A 248 18.42 17.27 12.44
N GLN A 249 19.02 17.67 13.56
CA GLN A 249 18.68 17.20 14.90
C GLN A 249 17.24 17.57 15.27
N THR A 250 16.85 18.83 15.10
CA THR A 250 15.49 19.30 15.39
C THR A 250 14.46 18.56 14.53
N ARG A 251 14.77 18.33 13.26
CA ARG A 251 13.89 17.57 12.36
C ARG A 251 13.80 16.10 12.78
N ALA A 252 14.90 15.49 13.19
CA ALA A 252 14.92 14.11 13.69
C ALA A 252 14.08 13.97 14.97
N GLU A 253 14.25 14.87 15.94
CA GLU A 253 13.46 14.89 17.18
C GLU A 253 11.95 15.07 16.92
N ARG A 254 11.59 15.93 15.95
CA ARG A 254 10.20 16.11 15.54
C ARG A 254 9.62 14.85 14.90
N ILE A 255 10.39 14.17 14.05
CA ILE A 255 9.95 12.90 13.44
C ILE A 255 9.84 11.81 14.51
N GLU A 256 10.80 11.73 15.44
CA GLU A 256 10.78 10.74 16.50
C GLU A 256 9.59 10.93 17.45
N SER A 257 9.33 12.16 17.88
CA SER A 257 8.16 12.47 18.71
C SER A 257 6.85 12.16 17.98
N ALA A 258 6.72 12.54 16.70
CA ALA A 258 5.55 12.21 15.89
C ALA A 258 5.37 10.69 15.71
N ALA A 259 6.46 9.97 15.48
CA ALA A 259 6.46 8.51 15.35
C ALA A 259 6.06 7.83 16.67
N ARG A 260 6.58 8.31 17.81
CA ARG A 260 6.20 7.83 19.15
C ARG A 260 4.71 8.04 19.42
N VAL A 261 4.19 9.25 19.18
CA VAL A 261 2.76 9.54 19.36
C VAL A 261 1.88 8.69 18.45
N ASN A 262 2.29 8.49 17.19
CA ASN A 262 1.55 7.64 16.26
C ASN A 262 1.58 6.16 16.71
N ALA A 263 2.73 5.66 17.16
CA ALA A 263 2.85 4.32 17.71
C ALA A 263 1.97 4.14 18.96
N ASP A 264 1.99 5.09 19.90
CA ASP A 264 1.16 5.06 21.10
C ASP A 264 -0.34 5.08 20.74
N ARG A 265 -0.72 5.90 19.76
CA ARG A 265 -2.08 5.93 19.23
C ARG A 265 -2.48 4.58 18.63
N MET A 266 -1.65 4.01 17.75
CA MET A 266 -1.91 2.69 17.15
C MET A 266 -2.03 1.59 18.21
N VAL A 267 -1.20 1.62 19.25
CA VAL A 267 -1.27 0.66 20.37
C VAL A 267 -2.57 0.85 21.15
N SER A 268 -3.00 2.08 21.39
CA SER A 268 -4.27 2.36 22.05
C SER A 268 -5.47 1.89 21.22
N GLU A 269 -5.48 2.18 19.93
CA GLU A 269 -6.53 1.71 19.00
C GLU A 269 -6.55 0.18 18.91
N ALA A 270 -5.40 -0.47 18.82
CA ALA A 270 -5.30 -1.93 18.81
C ALA A 270 -5.83 -2.57 20.10
N LYS A 271 -5.52 -1.98 21.26
CA LYS A 271 -6.05 -2.42 22.56
C LYS A 271 -7.57 -2.26 22.63
N GLN A 272 -8.09 -1.10 22.22
CA GLN A 272 -9.53 -0.85 22.19
C GLN A 272 -10.26 -1.83 21.26
N ASN A 273 -9.72 -2.10 20.08
CA ASN A 273 -10.29 -3.07 19.14
C ASN A 273 -10.26 -4.49 19.72
N ALA A 274 -9.18 -4.89 20.39
CA ALA A 274 -9.09 -6.19 21.05
C ALA A 274 -10.13 -6.34 22.18
N GLU A 275 -10.35 -5.28 22.96
CA GLU A 275 -11.38 -5.24 24.01
C GLU A 275 -12.80 -5.31 23.43
N GLN A 276 -13.06 -4.60 22.32
CA GLN A 276 -14.33 -4.68 21.60
C GLN A 276 -14.59 -6.08 21.06
N VAL A 277 -13.63 -6.69 20.35
CA VAL A 277 -13.76 -8.07 19.84
C VAL A 277 -13.98 -9.06 20.98
N THR A 278 -13.31 -8.87 22.11
CA THR A 278 -13.51 -9.70 23.31
C THR A 278 -14.92 -9.55 23.89
N THR A 279 -15.44 -8.33 23.89
CA THR A 279 -16.81 -8.03 24.36
C THR A 279 -17.84 -8.65 23.44
N ASP A 280 -17.67 -8.50 22.13
CA ASP A 280 -18.55 -9.09 21.11
C ASP A 280 -18.52 -10.62 21.15
N ALA A 281 -17.33 -11.21 21.33
CA ALA A 281 -17.20 -12.66 21.50
C ALA A 281 -17.95 -13.16 22.74
N LYS A 282 -17.86 -12.43 23.87
CA LYS A 282 -18.63 -12.74 25.09
C LYS A 282 -20.13 -12.58 24.88
N ALA A 283 -20.57 -11.53 24.20
CA ALA A 283 -21.99 -11.31 23.87
C ALA A 283 -22.54 -12.45 23.02
N ARG A 284 -21.87 -12.77 21.89
CA ARG A 284 -22.24 -13.90 21.02
C ARG A 284 -22.28 -15.22 21.77
N ARG A 285 -21.30 -15.46 22.64
CA ARG A 285 -21.26 -16.66 23.48
C ARG A 285 -22.49 -16.74 24.38
N ASN A 286 -22.87 -15.65 25.05
CA ASN A 286 -24.05 -15.62 25.90
C ASN A 286 -25.34 -15.80 25.10
N ASP A 287 -25.43 -15.23 23.90
CA ASP A 287 -26.58 -15.42 23.00
C ASP A 287 -26.71 -16.88 22.56
N LEU A 288 -25.60 -17.53 22.21
CA LEU A 288 -25.58 -18.95 21.86
C LEU A 288 -25.98 -19.82 23.05
N PHE A 289 -25.49 -19.52 24.25
CA PHE A 289 -25.92 -20.24 25.45
C PHE A 289 -27.40 -20.05 25.73
N THR A 290 -27.93 -18.83 25.59
CA THR A 290 -29.37 -18.57 25.76
C THR A 290 -30.20 -19.37 24.74
N LYS A 291 -29.72 -19.50 23.50
CA LYS A 291 -30.38 -20.33 22.47
C LYS A 291 -30.34 -21.82 22.82
N LEU A 292 -29.17 -22.33 23.22
CA LEU A 292 -29.00 -23.71 23.64
C LEU A 292 -29.85 -24.05 24.87
N GLU A 293 -29.98 -23.11 25.82
CA GLU A 293 -30.87 -23.27 26.98
C GLU A 293 -32.33 -23.37 26.57
N LYS A 294 -32.80 -22.53 25.64
CA LYS A 294 -34.16 -22.61 25.09
C LYS A 294 -34.42 -23.94 24.36
N GLU A 295 -33.47 -24.38 23.53
CA GLU A 295 -33.57 -25.67 22.83
C GLU A 295 -33.59 -26.84 23.82
N ARG A 296 -32.76 -26.76 24.88
CA ARG A 296 -32.76 -27.75 25.96
C ARG A 296 -34.11 -27.79 26.67
N ASP A 297 -34.68 -26.64 27.00
CA ASP A 297 -35.98 -26.55 27.68
C ASP A 297 -37.13 -27.05 26.79
N GLU A 298 -37.10 -26.72 25.49
CA GLU A 298 -38.07 -27.24 24.51
C GLU A 298 -37.99 -28.77 24.41
N LEU A 299 -36.77 -29.31 24.32
CA LEU A 299 -36.56 -30.75 24.22
C LEU A 299 -36.98 -31.46 25.52
N ALA A 300 -36.69 -30.87 26.68
CA ALA A 300 -37.16 -31.37 27.98
C ALA A 300 -38.70 -31.41 28.03
N GLY A 301 -39.37 -30.35 27.56
CA GLY A 301 -40.83 -30.31 27.45
C GLY A 301 -41.39 -31.39 26.52
N LYS A 302 -40.76 -31.63 25.37
CA LYS A 302 -41.16 -32.73 24.46
C LYS A 302 -41.00 -34.11 25.10
N VAL A 303 -39.93 -34.33 25.85
CA VAL A 303 -39.71 -35.60 26.58
C VAL A 303 -40.82 -35.81 27.62
N ASP A 304 -41.19 -34.77 28.38
CA ASP A 304 -42.25 -34.87 29.38
C ASP A 304 -43.63 -35.09 28.75
N GLN A 305 -43.91 -34.47 27.60
CA GLN A 305 -45.11 -34.74 26.81
C GLN A 305 -45.17 -36.18 26.32
N LEU A 306 -44.06 -36.72 25.80
CA LEU A 306 -43.98 -38.11 25.36
C LEU A 306 -44.17 -39.10 26.51
N ARG A 307 -43.59 -38.82 27.69
CA ARG A 307 -43.80 -39.64 28.90
C ARG A 307 -45.25 -39.63 29.36
N THR A 308 -45.90 -38.48 29.31
CA THR A 308 -47.31 -38.33 29.67
C THR A 308 -48.20 -39.08 28.67
N PHE A 309 -47.91 -38.97 27.37
CA PHE A 309 -48.60 -39.72 26.33
C PHE A 309 -48.41 -41.22 26.48
N GLU A 310 -47.18 -41.69 26.73
CA GLU A 310 -46.88 -43.10 26.95
C GLU A 310 -47.63 -43.65 28.17
N SER A 311 -47.57 -42.95 29.30
CA SER A 311 -48.29 -43.36 30.51
C SER A 311 -49.79 -43.42 30.28
N GLY A 312 -50.37 -42.43 29.59
CA GLY A 312 -51.79 -42.40 29.25
C GLY A 312 -52.18 -43.52 28.28
N TYR A 313 -51.35 -43.77 27.25
CA TYR A 313 -51.56 -44.85 26.30
C TYR A 313 -51.49 -46.22 26.98
N LEU A 314 -50.48 -46.45 27.83
CA LEU A 314 -50.35 -47.69 28.59
C LEU A 314 -51.53 -47.89 29.53
N GLN A 315 -52.00 -46.85 30.22
CA GLN A 315 -53.18 -46.93 31.08
C GLN A 315 -54.45 -47.27 30.28
N ASN A 316 -54.66 -46.62 29.13
CA ASN A 316 -55.77 -46.90 28.24
C ASN A 316 -55.70 -48.33 27.67
N LEU A 317 -54.53 -48.79 27.26
CA LEU A 317 -54.31 -50.16 26.77
C LEU A 317 -54.61 -51.18 27.87
N VAL A 318 -54.10 -50.95 29.09
CA VAL A 318 -54.38 -51.82 30.24
C VAL A 318 -55.88 -51.86 30.55
N ASN A 319 -56.57 -50.71 30.52
CA ASN A 319 -58.02 -50.64 30.70
C ASN A 319 -58.77 -51.39 29.59
N GLN A 320 -58.36 -51.24 28.33
CA GLN A 320 -58.96 -51.92 27.20
C GLN A 320 -58.77 -53.44 27.30
N LEU A 321 -57.57 -53.91 27.62
CA LEU A 321 -57.29 -55.34 27.82
C LEU A 321 -58.06 -55.90 29.01
N ARG A 322 -58.19 -55.13 30.10
CA ARG A 322 -58.99 -55.52 31.27
C ARG A 322 -60.48 -55.62 30.93
N GLY A 323 -61.01 -54.65 30.19
CA GLY A 323 -62.41 -54.67 29.72
C GLY A 323 -62.68 -55.83 28.76
N GLN A 324 -61.74 -56.13 27.85
CA GLN A 324 -61.82 -57.31 26.99
C GLN A 324 -61.80 -58.62 27.80
N ALA A 325 -60.94 -58.72 28.81
CA ALA A 325 -60.91 -59.88 29.69
C ALA A 325 -62.23 -60.06 30.47
N GLU A 326 -62.80 -58.98 31.00
CA GLU A 326 -64.09 -59.00 31.70
C GLU A 326 -65.27 -59.32 30.76
N SER A 327 -65.23 -58.85 29.51
CA SER A 327 -66.24 -59.19 28.48
C SER A 327 -66.21 -60.68 28.13
N ILE A 328 -65.01 -61.27 28.04
CA ILE A 328 -64.83 -62.72 27.83
C ILE A 328 -65.34 -63.50 29.06
N GLU A 329 -65.05 -63.05 30.28
CA GLU A 329 -65.51 -63.69 31.52
C GLU A 329 -67.05 -63.69 31.61
N LYS A 330 -67.70 -62.59 31.19
CA LYS A 330 -69.16 -62.46 31.18
C LYS A 330 -69.84 -63.11 29.97
N GLY A 331 -69.08 -63.58 28.98
CA GLY A 331 -69.59 -64.26 27.79
C GLY A 331 -70.35 -63.36 26.81
N VAL A 332 -70.12 -62.05 26.83
CA VAL A 332 -70.74 -61.08 25.90
C VAL A 332 -69.75 -60.78 24.78
N PHE A 333 -70.05 -61.26 23.56
CA PHE A 333 -69.20 -61.12 22.37
C PHE A 333 -69.63 -59.98 21.43
N GLU A 334 -70.61 -59.16 21.82
CA GLU A 334 -71.02 -58.00 21.02
C GLU A 334 -70.19 -56.76 21.40
N PRO A 335 -69.52 -56.10 20.43
CA PRO A 335 -68.69 -54.93 20.69
C PRO A 335 -69.56 -53.68 20.87
N THR A 336 -69.96 -53.38 22.11
CA THR A 336 -70.73 -52.18 22.42
C THR A 336 -69.87 -50.91 22.56
N GLU A 337 -68.56 -51.03 22.79
CA GLU A 337 -67.68 -49.86 22.92
C GLU A 337 -66.62 -49.77 21.81
N THR A 338 -66.71 -48.71 21.01
CA THR A 338 -65.63 -48.26 20.14
C THR A 338 -64.51 -47.65 20.98
N ALA A 339 -63.26 -48.04 20.70
CA ALA A 339 -62.10 -47.61 21.46
C ALA A 339 -62.06 -46.08 21.66
N ASP A 340 -61.85 -45.62 22.89
CA ASP A 340 -61.81 -44.19 23.28
C ASP A 340 -60.82 -43.34 22.47
N LEU A 341 -59.80 -43.96 21.87
CA LEU A 341 -58.82 -43.31 21.00
C LEU A 341 -59.42 -42.85 19.65
N VAL A 342 -60.57 -43.40 19.28
CA VAL A 342 -61.29 -43.09 18.04
C VAL A 342 -62.43 -42.10 18.30
N ARG A 343 -62.91 -42.00 19.56
CA ARG A 343 -63.92 -41.01 19.96
C ARG A 343 -63.38 -39.61 19.68
N SER A 344 -64.18 -38.79 19.01
CA SER A 344 -63.81 -37.48 18.47
C SER A 344 -63.28 -36.49 19.51
N GLU A 345 -63.50 -36.78 20.79
CA GLU A 345 -63.18 -35.95 21.94
C GLU A 345 -61.70 -36.02 22.34
N ASN A 346 -61.05 -37.16 22.11
CA ASN A 346 -59.62 -37.38 22.38
C ASN A 346 -58.74 -37.34 21.11
N ARG A 347 -59.33 -37.02 19.95
CA ARG A 347 -58.60 -36.86 18.70
C ARG A 347 -57.92 -35.49 18.73
N VAL A 348 -56.59 -35.46 18.64
CA VAL A 348 -55.82 -34.23 18.41
C VAL A 348 -56.46 -33.47 17.26
N ALA A 349 -56.81 -32.20 17.49
CA ALA A 349 -57.62 -31.40 16.57
C ALA A 349 -57.04 -31.42 15.13
N PRO A 350 -57.89 -31.59 14.10
CA PRO A 350 -57.45 -31.57 12.70
C PRO A 350 -56.80 -30.21 12.41
N GLY A 351 -55.51 -30.24 12.04
CA GLY A 351 -54.71 -29.04 11.78
C GLY A 351 -53.35 -28.98 12.48
N THR A 352 -53.02 -29.91 13.38
CA THR A 352 -51.69 -29.94 14.05
C THR A 352 -50.78 -31.07 13.57
N SER A 353 -51.15 -31.77 12.48
CA SER A 353 -50.26 -32.76 11.88
C SER A 353 -49.21 -32.07 10.99
N ALA A 354 -47.93 -32.38 11.21
CA ALA A 354 -46.79 -31.75 10.54
C ALA A 354 -46.64 -32.10 9.03
N THR A 355 -47.66 -32.69 8.42
CA THR A 355 -47.63 -33.14 7.00
C THR A 355 -48.91 -32.73 6.27
N PRO A 356 -48.95 -31.52 5.68
CA PRO A 356 -50.14 -31.00 4.97
C PRO A 356 -50.58 -31.85 3.77
N ARG A 357 -49.72 -32.73 3.24
CA ARG A 357 -50.07 -33.66 2.15
C ARG A 357 -51.03 -34.78 2.56
N LEU A 358 -51.01 -35.23 3.80
CA LEU A 358 -51.90 -36.29 4.27
C LEU A 358 -53.32 -35.78 4.55
N ASP A 359 -53.44 -34.55 5.03
CA ASP A 359 -54.74 -33.91 5.32
C ASP A 359 -55.56 -33.68 4.04
N ALA A 360 -54.89 -33.28 2.95
CA ALA A 360 -55.53 -33.10 1.64
C ALA A 360 -56.07 -34.42 1.05
N LEU A 361 -55.44 -35.56 1.36
CA LEU A 361 -55.91 -36.87 0.91
C LEU A 361 -57.12 -37.37 1.72
N ILE A 362 -57.21 -36.99 3.00
CA ILE A 362 -58.32 -37.36 3.87
C ILE A 362 -59.56 -36.54 3.53
N THR A 363 -59.40 -35.22 3.34
CA THR A 363 -60.51 -34.32 2.94
C THR A 363 -60.92 -34.50 1.48
N GLY A 364 -59.99 -34.81 0.58
CA GLY A 364 -60.32 -35.08 -0.83
C GLY A 364 -61.15 -36.35 -1.03
N ARG A 365 -60.98 -37.37 -0.17
CA ARG A 365 -61.75 -38.63 -0.25
C ARG A 365 -63.16 -38.51 0.31
N SER A 366 -63.42 -37.58 1.23
CA SER A 366 -64.75 -37.39 1.83
C SER A 366 -65.74 -36.62 0.95
N GLN A 367 -65.31 -36.01 -0.16
CA GLN A 367 -66.21 -35.29 -1.08
C GLN A 367 -66.74 -36.12 -2.26
N GLN A 368 -66.44 -37.42 -2.32
CA GLN A 368 -66.80 -38.28 -3.45
C GLN A 368 -67.87 -39.33 -3.14
N ASN A 369 -68.60 -39.23 -2.02
CA ASN A 369 -69.80 -40.03 -1.76
C ASN A 369 -70.99 -39.15 -1.42
#